data_AF-A0A9Q4DSU5-F1
#
_entry.id   AF-A0A9Q4DSU5-F1
#
_cell.length_a   1.000
_cell.length_b   1.000
_cell.length_c   1.000
_cell.angle_alpha   90.00
_cell.angle_beta   90.00
_cell.angle_gamma   90.00
#
_symmetry.space_group_name_H-M   'P 1'
#
loop_
_entity.id
_entity.type
_entity.pdbx_description
1 polymer ?
#
loop_
_entity_poly.entity_id
_entity_poly.type
_entity_poly.pdbx_seq_one_letter_code
_entity_poly.pdbx_strand_id
1 'polypeptide(L)' 'AFSYIEPYHFAKLVDSDYLLPAALGGFTNGMTPLEMTKAYTTFGNSGSYTPSHAITKVTDLKG' A
#
# COMPACT_ATOMS: atom_id res chain seq x y z
N ALA A 1 -7.29 -11.43 -11.83
CA ALA A 1 -8.07 -11.05 -10.63
C ALA A 1 -7.24 -10.17 -9.68
N PHE A 2 -6.01 -10.55 -9.33
CA PHE A 2 -5.19 -9.83 -8.35
C PHE A 2 -4.39 -8.62 -8.88
N SER A 3 -4.42 -8.35 -10.18
CA SER A 3 -3.72 -7.20 -10.79
C SER A 3 -4.11 -5.83 -10.21
N TYR A 4 -5.26 -5.73 -9.54
CA TYR A 4 -5.70 -4.48 -8.88
C TYR A 4 -5.03 -4.20 -7.54
N ILE A 5 -4.48 -5.22 -6.85
CA ILE A 5 -3.82 -5.02 -5.55
C ILE A 5 -2.32 -4.75 -5.69
N GLU A 6 -1.72 -5.22 -6.79
CA GLU A 6 -0.28 -5.11 -7.09
C GLU A 6 0.26 -3.66 -7.05
N PRO A 7 -0.44 -2.64 -7.59
CA PRO A 7 0.06 -1.26 -7.59
C PRO A 7 0.20 -0.63 -6.20
N TYR A 8 -0.45 -1.18 -5.17
CA TYR A 8 -0.41 -0.63 -3.82
C TYR A 8 0.82 -1.07 -3.01
N HIS A 9 1.56 -2.07 -3.51
CA HIS A 9 2.82 -2.56 -2.94
C HIS A 9 2.73 -2.89 -1.44
N PHE A 10 1.72 -3.67 -1.03
CA PHE A 10 1.60 -4.15 0.35
C PHE A 10 2.78 -5.05 0.72
N ALA A 11 3.43 -4.76 1.85
CA ALA A 11 4.77 -5.28 2.14
C ALA A 11 4.82 -6.76 2.52
N LYS A 12 3.68 -7.35 2.93
CA LYS A 12 3.61 -8.70 3.51
C LYS A 12 2.67 -9.66 2.80
N LEU A 13 2.38 -9.41 1.52
CA LEU A 13 1.68 -10.38 0.70
C LEU A 13 2.56 -11.60 0.47
N VAL A 14 1.96 -12.78 0.59
CA VAL A 14 2.60 -14.06 0.27
C VAL A 14 1.82 -14.78 -0.83
N ASP A 15 2.44 -15.74 -1.51
CA ASP A 15 1.81 -16.47 -2.63
C ASP A 15 0.46 -17.12 -2.25
N SER A 16 0.28 -17.52 -0.98
CA SER A 16 -0.98 -18.08 -0.48
C SER A 16 -2.11 -17.05 -0.33
N ASP A 17 -1.83 -15.75 -0.42
CA ASP A 17 -2.85 -14.70 -0.37
C ASP A 17 -3.57 -14.51 -1.72
N TYR A 18 -3.06 -15.09 -2.81
CA TYR A 18 -3.64 -15.00 -4.16
C TYR A 18 -4.79 -16.01 -4.36
N LEU A 19 -5.70 -16.08 -3.39
CA LEU A 19 -6.85 -16.98 -3.37
C LEU A 19 -8.16 -16.21 -3.12
N LEU A 20 -9.30 -16.86 -3.33
CA LEU A 20 -10.64 -16.26 -3.19
C LEU A 20 -10.91 -15.57 -1.82
N PRO A 21 -10.40 -16.05 -0.66
CA PRO A 21 -10.62 -15.36 0.61
C PRO A 21 -10.13 -13.91 0.66
N ALA A 22 -9.14 -13.54 -0.16
CA ALA A 22 -8.63 -12.17 -0.24
C ALA A 22 -9.71 -11.16 -0.64
N ALA A 23 -10.73 -11.59 -1.41
CA ALA A 23 -11.87 -10.73 -1.77
C ALA A 23 -12.69 -10.26 -0.55
N LEU A 24 -12.60 -10.99 0.57
CA LEU A 24 -13.25 -10.66 1.85
C LEU A 24 -12.27 -10.08 2.87
N GLY A 25 -11.02 -9.81 2.48
CA GLY A 25 -9.96 -9.37 3.40
C GLY A 25 -9.19 -10.50 4.07
N GLY A 26 -9.34 -11.75 3.61
CA GLY A 26 -8.59 -12.89 4.11
C GLY A 26 -7.14 -12.90 3.63
N PHE A 27 -6.27 -12.13 4.30
CA PHE A 27 -4.83 -12.08 4.05
C PHE A 27 -4.06 -12.65 5.23
N THR A 28 -2.98 -13.39 4.96
CA THR A 28 -2.16 -14.08 5.96
C THR A 28 -1.62 -13.12 7.03
N ASN A 29 -1.14 -11.95 6.61
CA ASN A 29 -0.52 -10.95 7.48
C ASN A 29 -1.34 -9.67 7.64
N GLY A 30 -2.45 -9.54 6.91
CA GLY A 30 -3.21 -8.29 6.80
C GLY A 30 -2.38 -7.12 6.26
N MET A 31 -2.82 -5.91 6.57
CA MET A 31 -2.19 -4.65 6.17
C MET A 31 -2.13 -3.70 7.36
N THR A 32 -1.14 -2.81 7.38
CA THR A 32 -1.07 -1.74 8.37
C THR A 32 -2.07 -0.62 8.04
N PRO A 33 -2.49 0.20 9.03
CA PRO A 33 -3.29 1.38 8.76
C PRO A 33 -2.64 2.32 7.74
N LEU A 34 -1.32 2.49 7.81
CA LEU A 34 -0.56 3.32 6.86
C LEU A 34 -0.66 2.80 5.42
N GLU A 35 -0.55 1.49 5.22
CA GLU A 35 -0.72 0.86 3.90
C GLU A 35 -2.14 1.04 3.36
N MET A 36 -3.15 0.84 4.19
CA MET A 36 -4.55 1.05 3.79
C MET A 36 -4.82 2.52 3.46
N THR A 37 -4.33 3.47 4.26
CA THR A 37 -4.47 4.90 3.98
C THR A 37 -3.82 5.27 2.65
N LYS A 38 -2.60 4.79 2.35
CA LYS A 38 -1.93 5.00 1.05
C LYS A 38 -2.74 4.44 -0.13
N ALA A 39 -3.34 3.27 0.03
CA ALA A 39 -4.16 2.69 -1.04
C ALA A 39 -5.43 3.52 -1.29
N TYR A 40 -6.12 3.92 -0.21
CA TYR A 40 -7.37 4.68 -0.29
C TYR A 40 -7.20 6.11 -0.82
N THR A 41 -6.02 6.73 -0.69
CA THR A 41 -5.79 8.08 -1.25
C THR A 41 -5.95 8.13 -2.77
N THR A 42 -5.79 7.00 -3.48
CA THR A 42 -5.98 6.93 -4.94
C THR A 42 -7.39 7.36 -5.38
N PHE A 43 -8.42 7.07 -4.58
CA PHE A 43 -9.79 7.49 -4.88
C PHE A 43 -9.94 9.01 -4.89
N GLY A 44 -9.22 9.71 -4.00
CA GLY A 44 -9.19 11.18 -3.96
C GLY A 44 -8.18 11.81 -4.90
N ASN A 45 -7.28 11.02 -5.50
CA ASN A 45 -6.16 11.49 -6.33
C ASN A 45 -6.28 10.99 -7.79
N SER A 46 -7.50 10.98 -8.34
CA SER A 46 -7.78 10.60 -9.73
C SER A 46 -7.20 9.23 -10.15
N GLY A 47 -7.15 8.27 -9.23
CA GLY A 47 -6.60 6.93 -9.45
C GLY A 47 -5.08 6.84 -9.35
N SER A 48 -4.38 7.95 -9.06
CA SER A 48 -2.92 7.98 -8.95
C SER A 48 -2.45 7.57 -7.55
N TYR A 49 -1.63 6.52 -7.49
CA TYR A 49 -0.95 6.10 -6.27
C TYR A 49 0.30 6.94 -6.02
N THR A 50 0.39 7.49 -4.81
CA THR A 50 1.55 8.25 -4.34
C THR A 50 2.03 7.64 -3.03
N PRO A 51 3.29 7.19 -2.94
CA PRO A 51 3.88 6.75 -1.67
C PRO A 51 3.80 7.86 -0.61
N SER A 52 3.46 7.50 0.63
CA SER A 52 3.47 8.45 1.74
C SER A 52 4.88 8.61 2.32
N HIS A 53 5.21 9.84 2.71
CA HIS A 53 6.49 10.19 3.31
C HIS A 53 6.25 11.08 4.53
N ALA A 54 6.86 10.72 5.67
CA ALA A 54 6.84 11.56 6.87
C ALA A 54 7.92 12.65 6.82
N ILE A 55 9.08 12.32 6.23
CA ILE A 55 10.23 13.22 6.11
C ILE A 55 10.24 13.82 4.71
N THR A 56 10.23 15.15 4.62
CA THR A 56 10.25 15.87 3.34
C THR A 56 11.65 16.33 2.94
N LYS A 57 12.54 16.57 3.90
CA LYS A 57 13.92 16.99 3.68
C LYS A 57 14.80 16.61 4.87
N VAL A 58 16.02 16.17 4.59
CA VAL A 58 17.12 16.05 5.55
C VAL A 58 18.27 16.89 5.00
N THR A 59 18.85 17.76 5.82
CA THR A 59 20.03 18.58 5.49
C THR A 59 21.19 18.19 6.39
N ASP A 60 22.41 18.27 5.87
CA ASP A 60 23.61 18.05 6.67
C ASP A 60 24.10 19.37 7.30
N LEU A 61 25.28 19.36 7.94
CA LEU A 61 25.85 20.54 8.61
C LEU A 61 26.14 21.71 7.65
N LYS A 62 26.14 21.48 6.34
CA LYS A 62 26.40 22.48 5.29
C LYS A 62 25.14 22.85 4.49
N GLY A 63 23.99 22.23 4.77
CA GLY A 63 22.70 22.53 4.13
C GLY A 63 22.17 21.39 3.27
#